data_AF-A0A139AR62-F1
#
_entry.id   AF-A0A139AR62-F1
#
_cell.length_a   1.000
_cell.length_b   1.000
_cell.length_c   1.000
_cell.angle_alpha   90.00
_cell.angle_beta   90.00
_cell.angle_gamma   90.00
#
_symmetry.space_group_name_H-M   'P 1'
#
loop_
_entity.id
_entity.type
_entity.pdbx_description
1 polymer ?
#
loop_
_entity_poly.entity_id
_entity_poly.type
_entity_poly.pdbx_seq_one_letter_code
_entity_poly.pdbx_strand_id
1 'polypeptide(L)'
;MSGSPVVGLPLLRVLRVRGRLSVVLLVAILNLAFFLVVLSLERQYPEEELDARADEIGNSENRTSSDPVVATTHSFATTATPWTTPLPPPPDQHSQTNLPSESIPLPIHVSLSDIALSSEERDSLITPFDVEDFRTLGERVRAFFYYHRKLRTIEDYQTNDRGRFEDVVGQSSWLKNENQQVAQIPLEAHNIISEFTRFMSRFEVLLFPWVRPTFPSLSYLYRSFSRAPRTRGMVMTTAQGLQSRMAMVGIMSLRSTGCLLPIEFMYAGDDDLPPETRRQILSLGDGYDIIMRDITALVDDTKTQIGEWAIKPFAIMFSSFTEVVFADADVVWFHPPEEVFDDPVYKQTGTLFYYDRRTFFGPSDRQFEFVQDILPPHLRDPIPSFLQSHNAIMARQSEHNQDSAVVAVDKGREHNFYGLLTTCRLNLKEERDRVIYKVFLGDKETFWLGWEMSGNNGMYGFNRWPSAQVGYLSRGDQDPVEVVTQ
;
A
#
# COMPACT_ATOMS: atom_id res chain seq x y z
N MET A 1 -94.23 0.74 5.82
CA MET A 1 -93.84 2.06 6.35
C MET A 1 -92.33 1.99 6.56
N SER A 2 -91.59 2.36 5.51
CA SER A 2 -90.88 3.66 5.38
C SER A 2 -89.52 3.63 6.11
N GLY A 3 -88.37 3.80 5.47
CA GLY A 3 -88.06 4.06 4.08
C GLY A 3 -86.55 4.23 3.91
N SER A 4 -86.05 3.67 2.81
CA SER A 4 -84.96 4.11 1.92
C SER A 4 -83.52 4.39 2.42
N PRO A 5 -82.53 4.23 1.50
CA PRO A 5 -81.14 3.91 1.81
C PRO A 5 -80.20 5.11 1.57
N VAL A 6 -79.00 5.05 2.16
CA VAL A 6 -77.92 6.01 1.85
C VAL A 6 -76.89 5.33 0.93
N VAL A 7 -76.78 5.86 -0.28
CA VAL A 7 -75.75 5.58 -1.29
C VAL A 7 -74.82 6.78 -1.38
N GLY A 8 -73.50 6.52 -1.41
CA GLY A 8 -72.50 7.26 -2.20
C GLY A 8 -71.87 8.52 -1.59
N LEU A 9 -70.58 8.44 -1.20
CA LEU A 9 -69.42 9.02 -1.92
C LEU A 9 -68.14 8.92 -1.07
N PRO A 10 -66.97 8.61 -1.66
CA PRO A 10 -65.68 8.70 -0.99
C PRO A 10 -65.06 10.09 -1.19
N LEU A 11 -64.80 10.81 -0.10
CA LEU A 11 -63.93 11.99 -0.11
C LEU A 11 -62.76 11.73 0.84
N LEU A 12 -61.61 11.35 0.28
CA LEU A 12 -60.25 11.66 0.78
C LEU A 12 -59.21 10.81 0.04
N ARG A 13 -58.88 11.23 -1.19
CA ARG A 13 -57.60 10.88 -1.85
C ARG A 13 -57.25 11.91 -2.92
N VAL A 14 -57.09 13.17 -2.51
CA VAL A 14 -56.40 14.18 -3.33
C VAL A 14 -55.49 14.95 -2.38
N LEU A 15 -54.22 14.52 -2.28
CA LEU A 15 -53.04 15.32 -1.90
C LEU A 15 -51.82 14.40 -1.70
N ARG A 16 -51.35 13.79 -2.80
CA ARG A 16 -49.96 13.27 -2.91
C ARG A 16 -49.52 13.08 -4.36
N VAL A 17 -49.80 14.08 -5.21
CA VAL A 17 -49.32 14.10 -6.61
C VAL A 17 -48.49 15.36 -6.94
N ARG A 18 -48.45 16.36 -6.05
CA ARG A 18 -47.71 17.62 -6.30
C ARG A 18 -46.19 17.56 -6.10
N GLY A 19 -45.62 16.47 -5.58
CA GLY A 19 -44.16 16.33 -5.41
C GLY A 19 -43.44 15.66 -6.59
N ARG A 20 -44.06 14.65 -7.21
CA ARG A 20 -43.45 13.87 -8.31
C ARG A 20 -43.49 14.59 -9.66
N LEU A 21 -44.55 15.36 -9.93
CA LEU A 21 -44.65 16.14 -11.17
C LEU A 21 -43.57 17.24 -11.23
N SER A 22 -43.19 17.81 -10.09
CA SER A 22 -42.19 18.88 -9.98
C SER A 22 -40.76 18.38 -10.25
N VAL A 23 -40.43 17.15 -9.85
CA VAL A 23 -39.11 16.54 -10.11
C VAL A 23 -38.97 16.15 -11.58
N VAL A 24 -40.02 15.56 -12.18
CA VAL A 24 -40.01 15.22 -13.62
C VAL A 24 -39.93 16.49 -14.47
N LEU A 25 -40.63 17.56 -14.08
CA LEU A 25 -40.56 18.85 -14.76
C LEU A 25 -39.16 19.49 -14.62
N LEU A 26 -38.52 19.37 -13.45
CA LEU A 26 -37.16 19.85 -13.22
C LEU A 26 -36.14 19.10 -14.09
N VAL A 27 -36.24 17.78 -14.18
CA VAL A 27 -35.37 16.94 -15.04
C VAL A 27 -35.60 17.27 -16.52
N ALA A 28 -36.84 17.51 -16.95
CA ALA A 28 -37.14 17.93 -18.32
C ALA A 28 -36.55 19.31 -18.64
N ILE A 29 -36.61 20.26 -17.70
CA ILE A 29 -36.02 21.60 -17.86
C ILE A 29 -34.48 21.52 -17.93
N LEU A 30 -33.86 20.70 -17.09
CA LEU A 30 -32.40 20.50 -17.10
C LEU A 30 -31.91 19.84 -18.39
N ASN A 31 -32.64 18.84 -18.91
CA ASN A 31 -32.31 18.23 -20.20
C ASN A 31 -32.49 19.20 -21.37
N LEU A 32 -33.55 20.03 -21.34
CA LEU A 32 -33.76 21.07 -22.36
C LEU A 32 -32.66 22.14 -22.31
N ALA A 33 -32.22 22.54 -21.10
CA ALA A 33 -31.12 23.49 -20.93
C ALA A 33 -29.79 22.90 -21.44
N PHE A 34 -29.50 21.64 -21.14
CA PHE A 34 -28.33 20.94 -21.66
C PHE A 34 -28.37 20.84 -23.20
N PHE A 35 -29.51 20.48 -23.77
CA PHE A 35 -29.69 20.40 -25.23
C PHE A 35 -29.52 21.76 -25.92
N LEU A 36 -30.00 22.85 -25.31
CA LEU A 36 -29.79 24.20 -25.81
C LEU A 36 -28.34 24.68 -25.70
N VAL A 37 -27.60 24.24 -24.67
CA VAL A 37 -26.14 24.50 -24.57
C VAL A 37 -25.38 23.77 -25.67
N VAL A 38 -25.70 22.49 -25.92
CA VAL A 38 -25.09 21.70 -27.01
C VAL A 38 -25.38 22.33 -28.37
N LEU A 39 -26.64 22.71 -28.64
CA LEU A 39 -27.01 23.41 -29.88
C LEU A 39 -26.34 24.79 -30.03
N SER A 40 -26.07 25.47 -28.91
CA SER A 40 -25.35 26.74 -28.92
C SER A 40 -23.86 26.55 -29.19
N LEU A 41 -23.26 25.45 -28.73
CA LEU A 41 -21.87 25.08 -29.00
C LEU A 41 -21.68 24.62 -30.46
N GLU A 42 -22.62 23.84 -31.02
CA GLU A 42 -22.63 23.46 -32.44
C GLU A 42 -22.82 24.67 -33.37
N ARG A 43 -23.59 25.69 -32.95
CA ARG A 43 -23.69 26.96 -33.71
C ARG A 43 -22.45 27.83 -33.64
N GLN A 44 -21.61 27.65 -32.61
CA GLN A 44 -20.39 28.43 -32.43
C GLN A 44 -19.19 27.85 -33.20
N TYR A 45 -19.29 26.57 -33.61
CA TYR A 45 -18.27 25.85 -34.40
C TYR A 45 -18.94 24.91 -35.43
N PRO A 46 -19.28 25.41 -36.63
CA PRO A 46 -19.76 24.56 -37.70
C PRO A 46 -18.62 23.64 -38.21
N GLU A 47 -18.94 22.37 -38.49
CA GLU A 47 -17.99 21.29 -38.85
C GLU A 47 -17.08 21.56 -40.08
N GLU A 48 -17.26 22.66 -40.81
CA GLU A 48 -16.44 22.97 -42.00
C GLU A 48 -15.05 23.58 -41.70
N GLU A 49 -14.70 23.88 -40.44
CA GLU A 49 -13.39 24.47 -40.09
C GLU A 49 -12.37 23.48 -39.48
N LEU A 50 -12.76 22.20 -39.28
CA LEU A 50 -11.88 21.15 -38.76
C LEU A 50 -11.17 20.33 -39.85
N ASP A 51 -11.75 20.22 -41.05
CA ASP A 51 -11.14 19.50 -42.17
C ASP A 51 -10.08 20.33 -42.92
N ALA A 52 -10.15 21.67 -42.89
CA ALA A 52 -9.19 22.54 -43.58
C ALA A 52 -7.78 22.58 -42.95
N ARG A 53 -7.61 22.10 -41.70
CA ARG A 53 -6.31 22.05 -41.01
C ARG A 53 -5.62 20.69 -41.04
N ALA A 54 -6.33 19.64 -41.49
CA ALA A 54 -5.74 18.32 -41.69
C ALA A 54 -4.98 18.23 -43.04
N ASP A 55 -5.41 19.00 -44.05
CA ASP A 55 -4.81 18.97 -45.40
C ASP A 55 -3.54 19.83 -45.56
N GLU A 56 -3.26 20.79 -44.66
CA GLU A 56 -2.01 21.57 -44.69
C GLU A 56 -0.80 20.84 -44.08
N ILE A 57 -1.01 19.78 -43.30
CA ILE A 57 0.07 18.99 -42.69
C ILE A 57 0.51 17.82 -43.61
N GLY A 58 -0.35 17.40 -44.54
CA GLY A 58 -0.12 16.24 -45.41
C GLY A 58 0.63 16.50 -46.73
N ASN A 59 0.97 17.76 -47.06
CA ASN A 59 1.42 18.10 -48.43
C ASN A 59 2.81 18.76 -48.53
N SER A 60 3.67 18.68 -47.51
CA SER A 60 5.04 19.24 -47.56
C SER A 60 6.17 18.26 -47.90
N GLU A 61 5.88 16.96 -48.09
CA GLU A 61 6.89 15.97 -48.52
C GLU A 61 6.72 15.58 -50.00
N ASN A 62 7.11 16.48 -50.92
CA ASN A 62 7.74 16.10 -52.20
C ASN A 62 8.10 17.33 -53.05
N ARG A 63 9.40 17.66 -53.12
CA ARG A 63 10.12 18.12 -54.35
C ARG A 63 11.61 18.47 -54.08
N THR A 64 12.46 17.46 -54.31
CA THR A 64 13.73 17.44 -55.09
C THR A 64 14.87 18.48 -54.98
N SER A 65 16.08 17.91 -54.93
CA SER A 65 17.42 18.34 -55.42
C SER A 65 18.28 19.19 -54.46
N SER A 66 19.60 19.00 -54.29
CA SER A 66 20.65 18.22 -55.00
C SER A 66 21.90 18.05 -54.10
N ASP A 67 22.60 16.92 -54.28
CA ASP A 67 23.93 16.42 -53.81
C ASP A 67 25.05 17.41 -53.37
N PRO A 68 26.21 16.96 -52.80
CA PRO A 68 26.59 15.64 -52.24
C PRO A 68 27.33 15.71 -50.86
N VAL A 69 27.76 14.54 -50.33
CA VAL A 69 29.11 14.24 -49.77
C VAL A 69 29.14 13.51 -48.40
N VAL A 70 29.82 12.35 -48.46
CA VAL A 70 30.48 11.52 -47.42
C VAL A 70 29.64 10.57 -46.59
N ALA A 71 29.77 9.29 -46.97
CA ALA A 71 29.50 8.13 -46.14
C ALA A 71 30.62 7.95 -45.10
N THR A 72 30.24 7.78 -43.83
CA THR A 72 30.98 6.96 -42.87
C THR A 72 29.99 6.26 -41.95
N THR A 73 30.05 4.94 -41.99
CA THR A 73 29.44 3.97 -41.06
C THR A 73 29.73 4.29 -39.60
N HIS A 74 28.75 4.18 -38.69
CA HIS A 74 28.96 3.68 -37.33
C HIS A 74 27.68 3.18 -36.65
N SER A 75 27.87 2.12 -35.86
CA SER A 75 26.91 1.39 -35.04
C SER A 75 26.15 2.25 -34.04
N PHE A 76 24.86 1.97 -33.81
CA PHE A 76 24.17 2.43 -32.61
C PHE A 76 24.48 1.51 -31.43
N ALA A 77 25.37 2.00 -30.57
CA ALA A 77 25.57 1.50 -29.22
C ALA A 77 24.42 1.96 -28.32
N THR A 78 23.95 1.05 -27.48
CA THR A 78 23.12 1.29 -26.31
C THR A 78 23.89 2.14 -25.29
N THR A 79 23.46 3.39 -25.07
CA THR A 79 23.92 4.21 -23.95
C THR A 79 22.89 4.18 -22.83
N ALA A 80 23.13 3.28 -21.86
CA ALA A 80 22.67 3.48 -20.49
C ALA A 80 23.61 4.51 -19.85
N THR A 81 23.10 5.67 -19.48
CA THR A 81 23.82 6.64 -18.63
C THR A 81 23.46 6.40 -17.16
N PRO A 82 24.47 6.27 -16.26
CA PRO A 82 24.24 6.21 -14.84
C PRO A 82 24.07 7.63 -14.27
N TRP A 83 22.96 7.88 -13.57
CA TRP A 83 22.71 9.17 -12.93
C TRP A 83 23.29 9.19 -11.52
N THR A 84 24.39 9.93 -11.37
CA THR A 84 24.92 10.44 -10.09
C THR A 84 24.23 11.75 -9.74
N THR A 85 23.52 11.80 -8.62
CA THR A 85 23.04 13.04 -7.99
C THR A 85 24.19 13.71 -7.20
N PRO A 86 24.34 15.04 -7.22
CA PRO A 86 25.24 15.75 -6.32
C PRO A 86 24.65 15.77 -4.90
N LEU A 87 25.45 15.37 -3.92
CA LEU A 87 25.14 15.52 -2.50
C LEU A 87 25.05 17.01 -2.11
N PRO A 88 24.15 17.41 -1.19
CA PRO A 88 24.19 18.73 -0.60
C PRO A 88 25.48 18.93 0.23
N PRO A 89 26.00 20.16 0.36
CA PRO A 89 27.16 20.41 1.20
C PRO A 89 26.86 20.08 2.66
N PRO A 90 27.83 19.52 3.41
CA PRO A 90 27.63 19.19 4.82
C PRO A 90 27.38 20.47 5.64
N PRO A 91 26.52 20.42 6.67
CA PRO A 91 26.38 21.53 7.61
C PRO A 91 27.68 21.76 8.39
N ASP A 92 27.93 23.03 8.70
CA ASP A 92 29.16 23.53 9.31
C ASP A 92 29.60 22.74 10.56
N GLN A 93 30.89 22.40 10.59
CA GLN A 93 31.56 21.76 11.71
C GLN A 93 31.63 22.70 12.91
N HIS A 94 30.67 22.57 13.83
CA HIS A 94 30.84 23.07 15.20
C HIS A 94 31.20 21.92 16.16
N SER A 95 32.45 22.00 16.66
CA SER A 95 33.04 21.28 17.81
C SER A 95 32.89 19.75 17.83
N GLN A 96 33.79 19.07 17.13
CA GLN A 96 34.09 17.66 17.37
C GLN A 96 34.74 17.48 18.75
N THR A 97 34.07 16.77 19.64
CA THR A 97 34.70 16.08 20.75
C THR A 97 35.43 14.85 20.18
N ASN A 98 36.76 14.85 20.24
CA ASN A 98 37.60 13.75 19.76
C ASN A 98 37.30 12.45 20.54
N LEU A 99 36.59 11.51 19.91
CA LEU A 99 36.55 10.10 20.32
C LEU A 99 37.68 9.33 19.61
N PRO A 100 38.35 8.35 20.26
CA PRO A 100 39.52 7.68 19.70
C PRO A 100 39.16 6.85 18.47
N SER A 101 39.95 7.00 17.39
CA SER A 101 39.83 6.30 16.12
C SER A 101 40.50 4.92 16.12
N GLU A 102 40.30 4.12 17.18
CA GLU A 102 40.76 2.73 17.20
C GLU A 102 39.68 1.81 16.63
N SER A 103 40.07 0.95 15.69
CA SER A 103 39.24 0.04 14.90
C SER A 103 38.29 -0.81 15.76
N ILE A 104 37.05 -0.33 15.88
CA ILE A 104 35.95 -1.05 16.53
C ILE A 104 35.38 -2.04 15.50
N PRO A 105 35.12 -3.30 15.87
CA PRO A 105 34.48 -4.26 14.97
C PRO A 105 32.99 -3.91 14.84
N LEU A 106 32.71 -2.84 14.08
CA LEU A 106 31.40 -2.54 13.54
C LEU A 106 31.42 -2.86 12.03
N PRO A 107 30.26 -3.14 11.43
CA PRO A 107 30.14 -3.28 9.99
C PRO A 107 30.67 -2.05 9.28
N ILE A 108 31.26 -2.24 8.08
CA ILE A 108 31.89 -1.18 7.26
C ILE A 108 30.99 0.06 7.04
N HIS A 109 29.67 -0.08 7.20
CA HIS A 109 28.67 0.96 6.95
C HIS A 109 27.98 1.52 8.22
N VAL A 110 28.46 1.20 9.42
CA VAL A 110 27.92 1.75 10.68
C VAL A 110 29.07 2.24 11.56
N SER A 111 29.08 3.54 11.88
CA SER A 111 29.98 4.13 12.87
C SER A 111 29.30 4.24 14.24
N LEU A 112 30.06 4.38 15.32
CA LEU A 112 29.47 4.67 16.64
C LEU A 112 28.74 6.01 16.67
N SER A 113 29.27 7.03 15.98
CA SER A 113 28.62 8.34 15.86
C SER A 113 27.24 8.27 15.22
N ASP A 114 26.98 7.26 14.39
CA ASP A 114 25.67 7.06 13.78
C ASP A 114 24.56 6.63 14.75
N ILE A 115 24.94 6.11 15.92
CA ILE A 115 24.03 5.53 16.91
C ILE A 115 24.18 6.16 18.31
N ALA A 116 25.20 7.00 18.51
CA ALA A 116 25.48 7.72 19.75
C ALA A 116 24.59 8.98 19.87
N LEU A 117 23.27 8.75 19.98
CA LEU A 117 22.29 9.82 20.19
C LEU A 117 22.40 10.41 21.58
N SER A 118 22.27 11.74 21.68
CA SER A 118 22.16 12.42 22.98
C SER A 118 20.88 11.99 23.72
N SER A 119 20.84 12.19 25.04
CA SER A 119 19.63 11.89 25.81
C SER A 119 18.44 12.75 25.38
N GLU A 120 18.67 14.03 25.03
CA GLU A 120 17.63 14.94 24.56
C GLU A 120 17.03 14.48 23.22
N GLU A 121 17.86 14.09 22.25
CA GLU A 121 17.39 13.55 20.97
C GLU A 121 16.57 12.27 21.14
N ARG A 122 17.05 11.34 21.99
CA ARG A 122 16.33 10.09 22.28
C ARG A 122 14.97 10.36 22.91
N ASP A 123 14.92 11.25 23.91
CA ASP A 123 13.68 11.58 24.61
C ASP A 123 12.68 12.30 23.70
N SER A 124 13.16 13.18 22.82
CA SER A 124 12.32 13.84 21.81
C SER A 124 11.63 12.83 20.87
N LEU A 125 12.37 11.85 20.35
CA LEU A 125 11.84 10.85 19.42
C LEU A 125 10.79 9.91 20.03
N ILE A 126 10.88 9.65 21.34
CA ILE A 126 9.98 8.71 22.04
C ILE A 126 8.89 9.38 22.89
N THR A 127 8.82 10.72 22.89
CA THR A 127 7.77 11.46 23.60
C THR A 127 6.41 11.22 22.95
N PRO A 128 5.34 10.78 23.63
CA PRO A 128 4.04 10.59 22.99
C PRO A 128 3.52 11.83 22.25
N PHE A 129 2.76 11.63 21.18
CA PHE A 129 2.16 12.69 20.36
C PHE A 129 0.68 12.38 20.11
N ASP A 130 -0.07 13.40 19.69
CA ASP A 130 -1.50 13.22 19.37
C ASP A 130 -1.65 12.31 18.15
N VAL A 131 -2.65 11.43 18.17
CA VAL A 131 -2.95 10.55 17.04
C VAL A 131 -3.32 11.33 15.78
N GLU A 132 -3.79 12.57 15.92
CA GLU A 132 -4.13 13.44 14.79
C GLU A 132 -2.90 14.12 14.16
N ASP A 133 -1.73 14.05 14.81
CA ASP A 133 -0.48 14.65 14.32
C ASP A 133 0.28 13.70 13.37
N PHE A 134 -0.26 13.56 12.16
CA PHE A 134 0.33 12.72 11.10
C PHE A 134 1.66 13.24 10.57
N ARG A 135 1.95 14.53 10.76
CA ARG A 135 3.23 15.14 10.42
C ARG A 135 4.32 14.58 11.33
N THR A 136 4.10 14.64 12.65
CA THR A 136 5.01 14.07 13.65
C THR A 136 5.10 12.55 13.50
N LEU A 137 3.99 11.85 13.23
CA LEU A 137 4.00 10.42 12.94
C LEU A 137 4.94 10.09 11.77
N GLY A 138 4.80 10.78 10.65
CA GLY A 138 5.64 10.54 9.46
C GLY A 138 7.11 10.82 9.71
N GLU A 139 7.44 11.90 10.44
CA GLU A 139 8.82 12.21 10.83
C GLU A 139 9.44 11.10 11.69
N ARG A 140 8.69 10.59 12.66
CA ARG A 140 9.14 9.52 13.56
C ARG A 140 9.25 8.17 12.87
N VAL A 141 8.32 7.84 11.98
CA VAL A 141 8.38 6.62 11.16
C VAL A 141 9.66 6.60 10.33
N ARG A 142 9.99 7.71 9.65
CA ARG A 142 11.22 7.83 8.86
C ARG A 142 12.48 7.76 9.73
N ALA A 143 12.49 8.45 10.87
CA ALA A 143 13.60 8.38 11.83
C ALA A 143 13.79 6.95 12.37
N PHE A 144 12.69 6.28 12.71
CA PHE A 144 12.72 4.89 13.17
C PHE A 144 13.32 3.97 12.11
N PHE A 145 12.90 4.06 10.84
CA PHE A 145 13.46 3.21 9.78
C PHE A 145 14.93 3.48 9.51
N TYR A 146 15.37 4.73 9.60
CA TYR A 146 16.79 5.08 9.54
C TYR A 146 17.59 4.37 10.62
N TYR A 147 17.16 4.42 11.88
CA TYR A 147 17.86 3.76 12.98
C TYR A 147 17.68 2.24 13.00
N HIS A 148 16.52 1.72 12.59
CA HIS A 148 16.25 0.29 12.52
C HIS A 148 17.14 -0.42 11.49
N ARG A 149 17.47 0.24 10.36
CA ARG A 149 18.48 -0.27 9.40
C ARG A 149 19.84 -0.48 10.07
N LYS A 150 20.29 0.50 10.87
CA LYS A 150 21.56 0.44 11.60
C LYS A 150 21.53 -0.65 12.67
N LEU A 151 20.44 -0.74 13.43
CA LEU A 151 20.22 -1.81 14.42
C LEU A 151 20.34 -3.19 13.77
N ARG A 152 19.62 -3.44 12.67
CA ARG A 152 19.69 -4.72 11.96
C ARG A 152 21.09 -5.04 11.45
N THR A 153 21.82 -4.04 10.99
CA THR A 153 23.21 -4.21 10.54
C THR A 153 24.14 -4.65 11.68
N ILE A 154 23.96 -4.06 12.87
CA ILE A 154 24.70 -4.44 14.09
C ILE A 154 24.33 -5.88 14.51
N GLU A 155 23.05 -6.20 14.57
CA GLU A 155 22.58 -7.54 14.97
C GLU A 155 23.04 -8.63 13.98
N ASP A 156 23.01 -8.34 12.67
CA ASP A 156 23.47 -9.26 11.62
C ASP A 156 24.98 -9.53 11.74
N TYR A 157 25.75 -8.51 12.07
CA TYR A 157 27.17 -8.65 12.34
C TYR A 157 27.46 -9.50 13.57
N GLN A 158 26.78 -9.22 14.69
CA GLN A 158 26.94 -9.97 15.94
C GLN A 158 26.52 -11.44 15.80
N THR A 159 25.50 -11.73 14.99
CA THR A 159 25.07 -13.11 14.73
C THR A 159 26.01 -13.86 13.79
N ASN A 160 26.50 -13.23 12.72
CA ASN A 160 27.47 -13.82 11.82
C ASN A 160 28.85 -14.06 12.47
N ASP A 161 29.29 -13.18 13.37
CA ASP A 161 30.54 -13.35 14.10
C ASP A 161 30.48 -14.55 15.07
N ARG A 162 29.33 -14.75 15.73
CA ARG A 162 29.06 -15.95 16.52
C ARG A 162 29.07 -17.23 15.67
N GLY A 163 28.42 -17.22 14.50
CA GLY A 163 28.41 -18.38 13.59
C GLY A 163 29.82 -18.74 13.08
N ARG A 164 30.63 -17.74 12.72
CA ARG A 164 32.04 -17.96 12.34
C ARG A 164 32.89 -18.52 13.47
N PHE A 165 32.67 -18.06 14.70
CA PHE A 165 33.39 -18.56 15.87
C PHE A 165 33.04 -20.03 16.16
N GLU A 166 31.77 -20.41 16.05
CA GLU A 166 31.31 -21.79 16.23
C GLU A 166 31.83 -22.74 15.15
N ASP A 167 31.88 -22.32 13.89
CA ASP A 167 32.45 -23.11 12.79
C ASP A 167 33.96 -23.37 12.95
N VAL A 168 34.73 -22.36 13.42
CA VAL A 168 36.17 -22.48 13.67
C VAL A 168 36.48 -23.39 14.86
N VAL A 169 35.66 -23.32 15.92
CA VAL A 169 35.79 -24.18 17.10
C VAL A 169 35.32 -25.60 16.83
N GLY A 170 34.31 -25.78 15.97
CA GLY A 170 33.79 -27.09 15.55
C GLY A 170 34.73 -27.92 14.68
N GLN A 171 35.66 -27.27 13.95
CA GLN A 171 36.62 -27.95 13.06
C GLN A 171 38.01 -28.20 13.67
N SER A 172 38.28 -27.76 14.91
CA SER A 172 39.66 -27.69 15.41
C SER A 172 39.84 -28.20 16.85
N SER A 173 40.10 -29.50 17.02
CA SER A 173 40.54 -30.09 18.31
C SER A 173 41.93 -29.60 18.78
N TRP A 174 42.65 -28.81 17.97
CA TRP A 174 44.06 -28.45 18.20
C TRP A 174 44.29 -26.96 18.52
N LEU A 175 43.24 -26.13 18.50
CA LEU A 175 43.32 -24.68 18.78
C LEU A 175 42.97 -24.31 20.23
N LYS A 176 43.21 -25.20 21.20
CA LYS A 176 42.93 -24.90 22.62
C LYS A 176 44.00 -24.07 23.33
N ASN A 177 45.10 -23.67 22.70
CA ASN A 177 46.23 -23.11 23.45
C ASN A 177 47.06 -21.98 22.80
N GLU A 178 46.53 -21.24 21.82
CA GLU A 178 47.20 -20.00 21.38
C GLU A 178 46.20 -18.83 21.33
N ASN A 179 46.33 -17.93 22.31
CA ASN A 179 45.85 -16.55 22.38
C ASN A 179 44.62 -16.19 21.52
N GLN A 180 43.44 -16.55 22.04
CA GLN A 180 42.17 -15.92 21.66
C GLN A 180 42.11 -14.50 22.24
N GLN A 181 42.68 -13.51 21.54
CA GLN A 181 42.12 -12.17 21.59
C GLN A 181 40.96 -12.13 20.59
N VAL A 182 39.79 -12.62 21.00
CA VAL A 182 38.55 -12.07 20.47
C VAL A 182 38.66 -10.58 20.76
N ALA A 183 38.78 -9.74 19.72
CA ALA A 183 38.89 -8.30 19.90
C ALA A 183 37.68 -7.86 20.73
N GLN A 184 37.89 -7.61 22.02
CA GLN A 184 36.81 -7.19 22.90
C GLN A 184 36.34 -5.86 22.36
N ILE A 185 35.05 -5.79 21.99
CA ILE A 185 34.40 -4.51 21.73
C ILE A 185 34.72 -3.63 22.93
N PRO A 186 35.38 -2.47 22.74
CA PRO A 186 35.70 -1.58 23.85
C PRO A 186 34.46 -1.32 24.71
N LEU A 187 34.62 -1.28 26.03
CA LEU A 187 33.48 -1.16 26.97
C LEU A 187 32.56 0.03 26.62
N GLU A 188 33.15 1.12 26.15
CA GLU A 188 32.43 2.30 25.66
C GLU A 188 31.53 2.00 24.45
N ALA A 189 32.05 1.29 23.45
CA ALA A 189 31.29 0.87 22.28
C ALA A 189 30.16 -0.10 22.66
N HIS A 190 30.42 -1.02 23.61
CA HIS A 190 29.40 -1.91 24.13
C HIS A 190 28.26 -1.13 24.82
N ASN A 191 28.60 -0.12 25.63
CA ASN A 191 27.63 0.72 26.32
C ASN A 191 26.76 1.50 25.31
N ILE A 192 27.38 2.10 24.29
CA ILE A 192 26.66 2.84 23.23
C ILE A 192 25.67 1.91 22.49
N ILE A 193 26.12 0.72 22.07
CA ILE A 193 25.25 -0.25 21.38
C ILE A 193 24.10 -0.71 22.29
N SER A 194 24.37 -0.96 23.57
CA SER A 194 23.37 -1.36 24.56
C SER A 194 22.32 -0.27 24.79
N GLU A 195 22.74 0.99 24.94
CA GLU A 195 21.85 2.13 25.04
C GLU A 195 20.99 2.32 23.80
N PHE A 196 21.62 2.26 22.62
CA PHE A 196 20.92 2.36 21.34
C PHE A 196 19.87 1.26 21.17
N THR A 197 20.21 0.01 21.51
CA THR A 197 19.27 -1.12 21.44
C THR A 197 18.08 -0.93 22.38
N ARG A 198 18.33 -0.44 23.60
CA ARG A 198 17.26 -0.13 24.57
C ARG A 198 16.35 1.00 24.07
N PHE A 199 16.94 2.05 23.50
CA PHE A 199 16.21 3.14 22.87
C PHE A 199 15.34 2.63 21.72
N MET A 200 15.90 1.85 20.80
CA MET A 200 15.17 1.29 19.66
C MET A 200 14.01 0.40 20.09
N SER A 201 14.17 -0.40 21.16
CA SER A 201 13.05 -1.18 21.69
C SER A 201 11.91 -0.30 22.22
N ARG A 202 12.20 0.85 22.83
CA ARG A 202 11.15 1.80 23.28
C ARG A 202 10.49 2.49 22.08
N PHE A 203 11.30 2.85 21.08
CA PHE A 203 10.81 3.51 19.87
C PHE A 203 9.92 2.59 19.03
N GLU A 204 10.29 1.31 18.92
CA GLU A 204 9.47 0.26 18.29
C GLU A 204 8.12 0.12 18.99
N VAL A 205 8.09 0.05 20.33
CA VAL A 205 6.83 -0.08 21.09
C VAL A 205 5.93 1.16 20.91
N LEU A 206 6.50 2.35 20.77
CA LEU A 206 5.72 3.57 20.53
C LEU A 206 5.01 3.53 19.16
N LEU A 207 5.76 3.17 18.12
CA LEU A 207 5.27 3.24 16.74
C LEU A 207 4.54 1.97 16.29
N PHE A 208 5.00 0.80 16.72
CA PHE A 208 4.52 -0.51 16.28
C PHE A 208 4.19 -1.44 17.47
N PRO A 209 3.31 -1.03 18.42
CA PRO A 209 3.06 -1.76 19.66
C PRO A 209 2.47 -3.18 19.48
N TRP A 210 1.99 -3.54 18.29
CA TRP A 210 1.26 -4.78 18.03
C TRP A 210 2.10 -5.97 17.56
N VAL A 211 3.39 -5.74 17.26
CA VAL A 211 4.30 -6.79 16.75
C VAL A 211 4.58 -7.86 17.81
N ARG A 212 4.60 -7.43 19.08
CA ARG A 212 4.68 -8.30 20.25
C ARG A 212 3.27 -8.72 20.65
N PRO A 213 3.05 -9.95 21.16
CA PRO A 213 4.07 -10.88 21.69
C PRO A 213 4.64 -11.89 20.67
N THR A 214 4.04 -12.03 19.49
CA THR A 214 4.34 -13.14 18.56
C THR A 214 5.77 -13.12 18.05
N PHE A 215 6.30 -11.93 17.74
CA PHE A 215 7.66 -11.76 17.28
C PHE A 215 8.48 -10.99 18.32
N PRO A 216 9.72 -11.42 18.62
CA PRO A 216 10.57 -10.73 19.62
C PRO A 216 10.89 -9.28 19.27
N SER A 217 11.03 -8.99 17.97
CA SER A 217 11.30 -7.66 17.42
C SER A 217 10.91 -7.58 15.95
N LEU A 218 10.82 -6.35 15.41
CA LEU A 218 10.68 -6.13 13.98
C LEU A 218 11.85 -6.67 13.16
N SER A 219 13.08 -6.63 13.70
CA SER A 219 14.25 -7.26 13.07
C SER A 219 14.02 -8.76 12.84
N TYR A 220 13.47 -9.45 13.83
CA TYR A 220 13.18 -10.88 13.73
C TYR A 220 12.07 -11.16 12.71
N LEU A 221 10.98 -10.37 12.73
CA LEU A 221 9.90 -10.47 11.75
C LEU A 221 10.43 -10.26 10.33
N TYR A 222 11.24 -9.24 10.07
CA TYR A 222 11.80 -9.01 8.74
C TYR A 222 12.74 -10.14 8.28
N ARG A 223 13.52 -10.75 9.20
CA ARG A 223 14.40 -11.88 8.88
C ARG A 223 13.63 -13.12 8.45
N SER A 224 12.40 -13.33 8.94
CA SER A 224 11.57 -14.47 8.52
C SER A 224 11.21 -14.40 7.03
N PHE A 225 11.11 -13.20 6.45
CA PHE A 225 10.85 -12.99 5.03
C PHE A 225 12.11 -12.89 4.17
N SER A 226 13.19 -12.32 4.71
CA SER A 226 14.41 -12.03 3.92
C SER A 226 15.43 -13.17 3.86
N ARG A 227 15.39 -14.14 4.78
CA ARG A 227 16.38 -15.25 4.87
C ARG A 227 15.82 -16.64 4.59
N ALA A 228 14.51 -16.85 4.70
CA ALA A 228 13.85 -18.12 4.41
C ALA A 228 13.81 -18.38 2.88
N PRO A 229 13.56 -19.62 2.41
CA PRO A 229 13.20 -19.82 1.02
C PRO A 229 12.02 -18.91 0.68
N ARG A 230 12.17 -18.11 -0.37
CA ARG A 230 11.15 -17.14 -0.78
C ARG A 230 9.91 -17.91 -1.23
N THR A 231 8.86 -17.81 -0.42
CA THR A 231 7.58 -18.48 -0.66
C THR A 231 6.58 -17.50 -1.27
N ARG A 232 5.75 -18.02 -2.17
CA ARG A 232 4.62 -17.32 -2.79
C ARG A 232 3.32 -17.89 -2.28
N GLY A 233 2.32 -17.05 -2.07
CA GLY A 233 0.99 -17.50 -1.71
C GLY A 233 -0.08 -16.42 -1.80
N MET A 234 -1.32 -16.89 -1.79
CA MET A 234 -2.50 -16.06 -1.72
C MET A 234 -2.85 -15.78 -0.26
N VAL A 235 -3.32 -14.58 0.03
CA VAL A 235 -3.91 -14.24 1.32
C VAL A 235 -5.32 -13.73 1.10
N MET A 236 -6.27 -14.23 1.89
CA MET A 236 -7.64 -13.78 1.85
C MET A 236 -8.13 -13.50 3.26
N THR A 237 -9.01 -12.52 3.41
CA THR A 237 -9.74 -12.27 4.66
C THR A 237 -11.22 -12.41 4.38
N THR A 238 -11.96 -12.95 5.34
CA THR A 238 -13.40 -13.13 5.20
C THR A 238 -14.07 -13.16 6.56
N ALA A 239 -15.35 -12.83 6.60
CA ALA A 239 -16.19 -12.93 7.77
C ALA A 239 -17.35 -13.91 7.54
N GLN A 240 -18.09 -14.19 8.60
CA GLN A 240 -19.33 -14.97 8.55
C GLN A 240 -20.37 -14.41 7.57
N GLY A 241 -21.30 -15.27 7.14
CA GLY A 241 -22.40 -14.87 6.27
C GLY A 241 -22.00 -14.79 4.79
N LEU A 242 -22.43 -13.73 4.09
CA LEU A 242 -22.27 -13.63 2.64
C LEU A 242 -20.80 -13.57 2.21
N GLN A 243 -19.92 -12.92 3.00
CA GLN A 243 -18.50 -12.80 2.66
C GLN A 243 -17.82 -14.17 2.54
N SER A 244 -18.03 -15.07 3.50
CA SER A 244 -17.48 -16.44 3.39
C SER A 244 -17.96 -17.19 2.15
N ARG A 245 -19.22 -16.96 1.72
CA ARG A 245 -19.76 -17.56 0.49
C ARG A 245 -19.10 -16.99 -0.76
N MET A 246 -18.88 -15.69 -0.80
CA MET A 246 -18.15 -15.05 -1.90
C MET A 246 -16.71 -15.56 -1.94
N ALA A 247 -16.04 -15.69 -0.78
CA ALA A 247 -14.68 -16.21 -0.73
C ALA A 247 -14.58 -17.64 -1.27
N MET A 248 -15.57 -18.49 -0.96
CA MET A 248 -15.67 -19.84 -1.54
C MET A 248 -15.79 -19.80 -3.07
N VAL A 249 -16.60 -18.90 -3.63
CA VAL A 249 -16.67 -18.68 -5.08
C VAL A 249 -15.34 -18.16 -5.63
N GLY A 250 -14.68 -17.25 -4.91
CA GLY A 250 -13.34 -16.74 -5.22
C GLY A 250 -12.32 -17.87 -5.34
N ILE A 251 -12.28 -18.81 -4.38
CA ILE A 251 -11.42 -20.01 -4.43
C ILE A 251 -11.74 -20.87 -5.65
N MET A 252 -13.02 -21.15 -5.91
CA MET A 252 -13.42 -21.97 -7.06
C MET A 252 -12.99 -21.32 -8.38
N SER A 253 -13.19 -20.00 -8.52
CA SER A 253 -12.73 -19.25 -9.69
C SER A 253 -11.21 -19.28 -9.82
N LEU A 254 -10.49 -19.05 -8.73
CA LEU A 254 -9.04 -19.13 -8.66
C LEU A 254 -8.53 -20.49 -9.14
N ARG A 255 -9.06 -21.58 -8.59
CA ARG A 255 -8.67 -22.95 -8.98
C ARG A 255 -9.05 -23.27 -10.43
N SER A 256 -10.15 -22.71 -10.95
CA SER A 256 -10.55 -22.89 -12.36
C SER A 256 -9.56 -22.28 -13.36
N THR A 257 -8.75 -21.30 -12.94
CA THR A 257 -7.68 -20.74 -13.78
C THR A 257 -6.46 -21.67 -13.87
N GLY A 258 -6.38 -22.71 -13.04
CA GLY A 258 -5.21 -23.59 -12.93
C GLY A 258 -4.20 -23.18 -11.85
N CYS A 259 -4.46 -22.11 -11.09
CA CYS A 259 -3.59 -21.65 -10.03
C CYS A 259 -3.49 -22.66 -8.87
N LEU A 260 -2.26 -23.00 -8.47
CA LEU A 260 -1.95 -23.94 -7.39
C LEU A 260 -1.28 -23.28 -6.18
N LEU A 261 -1.23 -21.94 -6.14
CA LEU A 261 -0.65 -21.24 -4.99
C LEU A 261 -1.41 -21.61 -3.70
N PRO A 262 -0.68 -21.82 -2.58
CA PRO A 262 -1.32 -22.01 -1.28
C PRO A 262 -2.04 -20.73 -0.85
N ILE A 263 -3.12 -20.87 -0.09
CA ILE A 263 -3.99 -19.81 0.38
C ILE A 263 -3.96 -19.77 1.91
N GLU A 264 -3.62 -18.62 2.49
CA GLU A 264 -3.83 -18.35 3.91
C GLU A 264 -5.07 -17.48 4.11
N PHE A 265 -6.07 -18.04 4.78
CA PHE A 265 -7.24 -17.31 5.25
C PHE A 265 -6.97 -16.72 6.63
N MET A 266 -6.97 -15.40 6.70
CA MET A 266 -6.78 -14.63 7.93
C MET A 266 -8.15 -14.17 8.46
N TYR A 267 -8.43 -14.43 9.73
CA TYR A 267 -9.68 -14.08 10.40
C TYR A 267 -9.41 -13.62 11.85
N ALA A 268 -10.35 -12.90 12.46
CA ALA A 268 -10.22 -12.35 13.81
C ALA A 268 -11.11 -13.07 14.83
N GLY A 269 -10.67 -14.25 15.28
CA GLY A 269 -11.40 -15.04 16.28
C GLY A 269 -12.69 -15.70 15.78
N ASP A 270 -13.34 -16.44 16.68
CA ASP A 270 -14.50 -17.29 16.36
C ASP A 270 -15.77 -16.49 16.01
N ASP A 271 -15.90 -15.27 16.51
CA ASP A 271 -17.04 -14.37 16.24
C ASP A 271 -16.98 -13.80 14.81
N ASP A 272 -15.77 -13.60 14.28
CA ASP A 272 -15.54 -13.17 12.90
C ASP A 272 -15.76 -14.34 11.92
N LEU A 273 -15.13 -15.48 12.21
CA LEU A 273 -15.22 -16.68 11.36
C LEU A 273 -15.40 -17.99 12.17
N PRO A 274 -16.66 -18.44 12.36
CA PRO A 274 -16.96 -19.62 13.16
C PRO A 274 -16.29 -20.92 12.68
N PRO A 275 -16.02 -21.88 13.59
CA PRO A 275 -15.36 -23.16 13.23
C PRO A 275 -16.05 -23.96 12.11
N GLU A 276 -17.38 -23.88 11.99
CA GLU A 276 -18.13 -24.53 10.92
C GLU A 276 -17.82 -23.92 9.56
N THR A 277 -17.85 -22.59 9.44
CA THR A 277 -17.50 -21.87 8.21
C THR A 277 -16.05 -22.14 7.79
N ARG A 278 -15.13 -22.20 8.75
CA ARG A 278 -13.74 -22.58 8.49
C ARG A 278 -13.63 -23.98 7.88
N ARG A 279 -14.37 -24.97 8.44
CA ARG A 279 -14.40 -26.33 7.87
C ARG A 279 -14.97 -26.36 6.45
N GLN A 280 -15.95 -25.53 6.13
CA GLN A 280 -16.51 -25.42 4.77
C GLN A 280 -15.48 -24.87 3.78
N ILE A 281 -14.78 -23.80 4.12
CA ILE A 281 -13.71 -23.24 3.27
C ILE A 281 -12.56 -24.24 3.11
N LEU A 282 -12.12 -24.89 4.20
CA LEU A 282 -11.08 -25.91 4.16
C LEU A 282 -11.45 -27.10 3.26
N SER A 283 -12.75 -27.43 3.15
CA SER A 283 -13.21 -28.53 2.30
C SER A 283 -13.09 -28.25 0.79
N LEU A 284 -12.78 -27.01 0.41
CA LEU A 284 -12.47 -26.64 -0.99
C LEU A 284 -11.01 -26.86 -1.35
N GLY A 285 -10.16 -27.13 -0.37
CA GLY A 285 -8.75 -27.45 -0.57
C GLY A 285 -8.50 -28.94 -0.73
N ASP A 286 -7.24 -29.30 -0.93
CA ASP A 286 -6.75 -30.69 -0.98
C ASP A 286 -6.23 -31.21 0.38
N GLY A 287 -6.39 -30.38 1.42
CA GLY A 287 -5.91 -30.64 2.78
C GLY A 287 -4.56 -29.99 3.11
N TYR A 288 -3.86 -29.43 2.12
CA TYR A 288 -2.55 -28.78 2.30
C TYR A 288 -2.47 -27.38 1.70
N ASP A 289 -3.28 -27.08 0.70
CA ASP A 289 -3.25 -25.82 -0.05
C ASP A 289 -4.02 -24.66 0.59
N ILE A 290 -4.91 -24.91 1.56
CA ILE A 290 -5.67 -23.88 2.29
C ILE A 290 -5.38 -23.97 3.79
N ILE A 291 -4.95 -22.87 4.39
CA ILE A 291 -4.59 -22.77 5.81
C ILE A 291 -5.41 -21.64 6.46
N MET A 292 -5.96 -21.92 7.64
CA MET A 292 -6.67 -20.95 8.47
C MET A 292 -5.73 -20.36 9.52
N ARG A 293 -5.70 -19.04 9.67
CA ARG A 293 -4.88 -18.33 10.67
C ARG A 293 -5.70 -17.28 11.40
N ASP A 294 -5.68 -17.36 12.72
CA ASP A 294 -6.27 -16.37 13.59
C ASP A 294 -5.30 -15.20 13.80
N ILE A 295 -5.64 -14.01 13.29
CA ILE A 295 -4.79 -12.83 13.41
C ILE A 295 -4.68 -12.36 14.86
N THR A 296 -5.71 -12.60 15.70
CA THR A 296 -5.70 -12.19 17.11
C THR A 296 -4.68 -12.97 17.95
N ALA A 297 -4.26 -14.14 17.45
CA ALA A 297 -3.16 -14.90 18.04
C ALA A 297 -1.78 -14.42 17.56
N LEU A 298 -1.73 -13.58 16.52
CA LEU A 298 -0.50 -13.10 15.88
C LEU A 298 -0.16 -11.65 16.25
N VAL A 299 -1.14 -10.86 16.70
CA VAL A 299 -0.93 -9.46 17.13
C VAL A 299 -1.55 -9.20 18.50
N ASP A 300 -1.04 -8.19 19.21
CA ASP A 300 -1.73 -7.69 20.41
C ASP A 300 -3.01 -6.93 20.03
N ASP A 301 -4.13 -7.66 20.04
CA ASP A 301 -5.42 -7.11 19.63
C ASP A 301 -5.97 -6.04 20.58
N THR A 302 -5.44 -5.91 21.80
CA THR A 302 -5.78 -4.79 22.68
C THR A 302 -5.34 -3.44 22.10
N LYS A 303 -4.36 -3.47 21.18
CA LYS A 303 -3.81 -2.30 20.49
C LYS A 303 -4.40 -2.12 19.11
N THR A 304 -4.55 -3.20 18.35
CA THR A 304 -5.05 -3.11 16.97
C THR A 304 -6.55 -2.97 16.92
N GLN A 305 -7.29 -3.72 17.74
CA GLN A 305 -8.75 -3.88 17.65
C GLN A 305 -9.17 -4.06 16.17
N ILE A 306 -8.62 -5.13 15.59
CA ILE A 306 -8.78 -5.44 14.17
C ILE A 306 -10.26 -5.65 13.89
N GLY A 307 -10.76 -4.94 12.89
CA GLY A 307 -12.14 -5.06 12.46
C GLY A 307 -12.31 -4.51 11.05
N GLU A 308 -13.38 -4.95 10.39
CA GLU A 308 -13.76 -4.50 9.05
C GLU A 308 -12.60 -4.65 8.04
N TRP A 309 -12.36 -3.62 7.22
CA TRP A 309 -11.30 -3.63 6.21
C TRP A 309 -9.89 -3.48 6.78
N ALA A 310 -9.75 -3.10 8.06
CA ALA A 310 -8.44 -2.85 8.66
C ALA A 310 -7.62 -4.13 8.85
N ILE A 311 -8.22 -5.32 8.70
CA ILE A 311 -7.51 -6.60 8.79
C ILE A 311 -6.54 -6.83 7.62
N LYS A 312 -6.80 -6.26 6.43
CA LYS A 312 -6.06 -6.61 5.21
C LYS A 312 -4.55 -6.37 5.33
N PRO A 313 -4.06 -5.21 5.81
CA PRO A 313 -2.62 -4.97 5.94
C PRO A 313 -1.96 -5.95 6.93
N PHE A 314 -2.64 -6.26 8.04
CA PHE A 314 -2.13 -7.22 9.03
C PHE A 314 -2.12 -8.64 8.48
N ALA A 315 -3.16 -9.04 7.73
CA ALA A 315 -3.22 -10.32 7.04
C ALA A 315 -2.04 -10.49 6.08
N ILE A 316 -1.72 -9.46 5.29
CA ILE A 316 -0.56 -9.48 4.38
C ILE A 316 0.74 -9.55 5.20
N MET A 317 0.92 -8.68 6.19
CA MET A 317 2.14 -8.61 7.00
C MET A 317 2.44 -9.94 7.69
N PHE A 318 1.46 -10.53 8.36
CA PHE A 318 1.62 -11.70 9.23
C PHE A 318 1.38 -13.04 8.54
N SER A 319 1.08 -13.05 7.24
CA SER A 319 1.13 -14.27 6.44
C SER A 319 2.53 -14.87 6.38
N SER A 320 2.60 -16.19 6.21
CA SER A 320 3.89 -16.90 6.17
C SER A 320 4.66 -16.72 4.86
N PHE A 321 4.02 -16.16 3.83
CA PHE A 321 4.62 -15.98 2.52
C PHE A 321 5.56 -14.79 2.47
N THR A 322 6.63 -14.88 1.67
CA THR A 322 7.50 -13.73 1.38
C THR A 322 6.86 -12.84 0.31
N GLU A 323 6.31 -13.45 -0.73
CA GLU A 323 5.63 -12.80 -1.85
C GLU A 323 4.14 -13.12 -1.76
N VAL A 324 3.33 -12.11 -1.50
CA VAL A 324 1.89 -12.23 -1.22
C VAL A 324 1.08 -11.63 -2.36
N VAL A 325 0.03 -12.32 -2.78
CA VAL A 325 -1.10 -11.73 -3.50
C VAL A 325 -2.32 -11.79 -2.58
N PHE A 326 -2.75 -10.64 -2.09
CA PHE A 326 -3.96 -10.50 -1.31
C PHE A 326 -5.19 -10.37 -2.23
N ALA A 327 -6.31 -10.96 -1.82
CA ALA A 327 -7.60 -10.79 -2.48
C ALA A 327 -8.74 -10.64 -1.47
N ASP A 328 -9.66 -9.70 -1.75
CA ASP A 328 -10.92 -9.59 -1.04
C ASP A 328 -11.80 -10.83 -1.28
N ALA A 329 -12.76 -11.04 -0.36
CA ALA A 329 -13.69 -12.17 -0.42
C ALA A 329 -14.57 -12.16 -1.67
N ASP A 330 -14.79 -11.00 -2.30
CA ASP A 330 -15.65 -10.81 -3.49
C ASP A 330 -14.87 -10.70 -4.81
N VAL A 331 -13.59 -11.07 -4.82
CA VAL A 331 -12.79 -11.16 -6.05
C VAL A 331 -13.08 -12.46 -6.81
N VAL A 332 -13.30 -12.34 -8.11
CA VAL A 332 -13.46 -13.47 -9.04
C VAL A 332 -12.33 -13.43 -10.08
N TRP A 333 -11.66 -14.57 -10.27
CA TRP A 333 -10.51 -14.70 -11.15
C TRP A 333 -10.90 -15.21 -12.53
N PHE A 334 -10.46 -14.51 -13.57
CA PHE A 334 -10.58 -14.95 -14.98
C PHE A 334 -9.26 -15.46 -15.55
N HIS A 335 -8.14 -15.09 -14.92
CA HIS A 335 -6.77 -15.48 -15.28
C HIS A 335 -5.99 -15.87 -14.01
N PRO A 336 -4.93 -16.69 -14.15
CA PRO A 336 -4.11 -17.08 -13.00
C PRO A 336 -3.50 -15.85 -12.29
N PRO A 337 -3.69 -15.67 -10.96
CA PRO A 337 -3.09 -14.55 -10.23
C PRO A 337 -1.56 -14.59 -10.18
N GLU A 338 -0.96 -15.75 -10.43
CA GLU A 338 0.50 -15.89 -10.44
C GLU A 338 1.18 -15.04 -11.53
N GLU A 339 0.43 -14.63 -12.57
CA GLU A 339 0.90 -13.69 -13.58
C GLU A 339 1.38 -12.35 -12.97
N VAL A 340 0.86 -11.97 -11.79
CA VAL A 340 1.33 -10.79 -11.04
C VAL A 340 2.82 -10.85 -10.76
N PHE A 341 3.37 -12.03 -10.47
CA PHE A 341 4.81 -12.17 -10.19
C PHE A 341 5.67 -11.97 -11.43
N ASP A 342 5.06 -12.08 -12.62
CA ASP A 342 5.72 -11.87 -13.89
C ASP A 342 5.59 -10.45 -14.43
N ASP A 343 4.68 -9.65 -13.86
CA ASP A 343 4.47 -8.26 -14.24
C ASP A 343 5.76 -7.43 -14.11
N PRO A 344 6.14 -6.63 -15.13
CA PRO A 344 7.34 -5.81 -15.08
C PRO A 344 7.38 -4.85 -13.89
N VAL A 345 6.24 -4.28 -13.49
CA VAL A 345 6.12 -3.38 -12.35
C VAL A 345 6.42 -4.15 -11.07
N TYR A 346 5.79 -5.33 -10.88
CA TYR A 346 6.06 -6.18 -9.71
C TYR A 346 7.53 -6.61 -9.65
N LYS A 347 8.13 -7.03 -10.77
CA LYS A 347 9.56 -7.39 -10.80
C LYS A 347 10.44 -6.22 -10.37
N GLN A 348 10.13 -5.01 -10.82
CA GLN A 348 10.87 -3.79 -10.49
C GLN A 348 10.72 -3.40 -9.02
N THR A 349 9.50 -3.28 -8.51
CA THR A 349 9.21 -2.67 -7.20
C THR A 349 8.98 -3.69 -6.09
N GLY A 350 8.59 -4.91 -6.45
CA GLY A 350 8.06 -5.92 -5.54
C GLY A 350 6.63 -5.62 -5.09
N THR A 351 5.94 -4.70 -5.75
CA THR A 351 4.53 -4.40 -5.51
C THR A 351 3.75 -4.26 -6.80
N LEU A 352 2.49 -4.66 -6.75
CA LEU A 352 1.52 -4.33 -7.80
C LEU A 352 0.22 -3.91 -7.12
N PHE A 353 -0.03 -2.60 -7.15
CA PHE A 353 -1.28 -1.99 -6.68
C PHE A 353 -2.19 -1.70 -7.87
N TYR A 354 -3.47 -1.48 -7.60
CA TYR A 354 -4.46 -1.24 -8.66
C TYR A 354 -5.06 0.14 -8.50
N TYR A 355 -5.17 0.87 -9.61
CA TYR A 355 -5.81 2.18 -9.60
C TYR A 355 -7.33 2.05 -9.43
N ASP A 356 -7.91 2.83 -8.53
CA ASP A 356 -9.38 2.93 -8.41
C ASP A 356 -9.99 3.66 -9.63
N ARG A 357 -11.31 3.57 -9.72
CA ARG A 357 -12.12 4.33 -10.67
C ARG A 357 -11.92 5.82 -10.42
N ARG A 358 -11.70 6.56 -11.52
CA ARG A 358 -11.60 8.02 -11.47
C ARG A 358 -12.98 8.63 -11.23
N THR A 359 -13.07 9.46 -10.20
CA THR A 359 -14.21 10.33 -9.93
C THR A 359 -14.20 11.53 -10.87
N PHE A 360 -15.37 12.15 -11.11
CA PHE A 360 -15.47 13.40 -11.88
C PHE A 360 -14.97 14.64 -11.11
N PHE A 361 -14.72 14.50 -9.81
CA PHE A 361 -14.29 15.57 -8.92
C PHE A 361 -12.94 15.20 -8.28
N GLY A 362 -12.10 16.22 -8.07
CA GLY A 362 -10.85 16.09 -7.33
C GLY A 362 -11.07 15.96 -5.82
N PRO A 363 -10.00 15.73 -5.06
CA PRO A 363 -10.05 15.62 -3.60
C PRO A 363 -10.49 16.94 -2.96
N SER A 364 -11.16 16.84 -1.82
CA SER A 364 -11.39 18.01 -0.95
C SER A 364 -10.07 18.63 -0.48
N ASP A 365 -10.06 19.92 -0.11
CA ASP A 365 -8.86 20.58 0.41
C ASP A 365 -8.31 19.84 1.64
N ARG A 366 -9.19 19.42 2.56
CA ARG A 366 -8.82 18.61 3.72
C ARG A 366 -8.10 17.31 3.34
N GLN A 367 -8.59 16.61 2.32
CA GLN A 367 -7.97 15.35 1.86
C GLN A 367 -6.60 15.62 1.22
N PHE A 368 -6.50 16.68 0.41
CA PHE A 368 -5.24 17.06 -0.22
C PHE A 368 -4.18 17.52 0.79
N GLU A 369 -4.56 18.38 1.74
CA GLU A 369 -3.70 18.84 2.84
C GLU A 369 -3.21 17.67 3.70
N PHE A 370 -4.11 16.72 4.02
CA PHE A 370 -3.74 15.51 4.75
C PHE A 370 -2.66 14.70 4.02
N VAL A 371 -2.78 14.53 2.69
CA VAL A 371 -1.74 13.85 1.90
C VAL A 371 -0.43 14.63 1.94
N GLN A 372 -0.46 15.96 1.84
CA GLN A 372 0.74 16.79 1.95
C GLN A 372 1.43 16.63 3.31
N ASP A 373 0.68 16.59 4.41
CA ASP A 373 1.26 16.45 5.76
C ASP A 373 2.02 15.15 5.96
N ILE A 374 1.61 14.08 5.29
CA ILE A 374 2.26 12.77 5.38
C ILE A 374 3.61 12.74 4.65
N LEU A 375 3.72 13.48 3.54
CA LEU A 375 4.92 13.48 2.70
C LEU A 375 6.15 14.01 3.46
N PRO A 376 7.36 13.57 3.10
CA PRO A 376 8.60 14.22 3.53
C PRO A 376 8.59 15.74 3.26
N PRO A 377 9.16 16.60 4.13
CA PRO A 377 9.08 18.05 3.98
C PRO A 377 9.48 18.59 2.61
N HIS A 378 10.50 18.00 1.98
CA HIS A 378 11.01 18.39 0.66
C HIS A 378 10.10 17.99 -0.52
N LEU A 379 9.01 17.25 -0.27
CA LEU A 379 8.04 16.80 -1.28
C LEU A 379 6.65 17.43 -1.08
N ARG A 380 6.46 18.32 -0.10
CA ARG A 380 5.14 18.87 0.25
C ARG A 380 4.72 20.05 -0.62
N ASP A 381 5.67 20.93 -0.93
CA ASP A 381 5.41 22.21 -1.58
C ASP A 381 6.55 22.63 -2.54
N PRO A 382 6.36 22.53 -3.86
CA PRO A 382 5.25 21.85 -4.52
C PRO A 382 5.40 20.32 -4.44
N ILE A 383 4.28 19.58 -4.49
CA ILE A 383 4.33 18.13 -4.73
C ILE A 383 5.02 17.89 -6.09
N PRO A 384 6.07 17.06 -6.19
CA PRO A 384 6.75 16.82 -7.46
C PRO A 384 5.86 16.21 -8.55
N SER A 385 6.13 16.58 -9.80
CA SER A 385 5.36 16.11 -10.96
C SER A 385 5.35 14.60 -11.12
N PHE A 386 6.43 13.91 -10.74
CA PHE A 386 6.49 12.44 -10.82
C PHE A 386 5.55 11.74 -9.83
N LEU A 387 5.24 12.36 -8.69
CA LEU A 387 4.24 11.82 -7.76
C LEU A 387 2.83 12.10 -8.29
N GLN A 388 2.60 13.32 -8.80
CA GLN A 388 1.32 13.69 -9.41
C GLN A 388 0.98 12.82 -10.62
N SER A 389 1.95 12.46 -11.46
CA SER A 389 1.70 11.65 -12.67
C SER A 389 1.21 10.23 -12.38
N HIS A 390 1.42 9.73 -11.16
CA HIS A 390 1.04 8.39 -10.73
C HIS A 390 0.05 8.40 -9.55
N ASN A 391 -0.43 9.56 -9.12
CA ASN A 391 -1.36 9.67 -8.01
C ASN A 391 -2.44 10.73 -8.27
N ALA A 392 -3.67 10.25 -8.43
CA ALA A 392 -4.82 11.08 -8.79
C ALA A 392 -5.18 12.12 -7.72
N ILE A 393 -4.97 11.78 -6.44
CA ILE A 393 -5.24 12.67 -5.31
C ILE A 393 -4.18 13.78 -5.28
N MET A 394 -2.91 13.42 -5.43
CA MET A 394 -1.81 14.41 -5.48
C MET A 394 -1.88 15.33 -6.72
N ALA A 395 -2.41 14.83 -7.83
CA ALA A 395 -2.70 15.64 -9.02
C ALA A 395 -3.98 16.48 -8.91
N ARG A 396 -4.73 16.36 -7.80
CA ARG A 396 -6.06 16.94 -7.58
C ARG A 396 -7.10 16.56 -8.65
N GLN A 397 -6.96 15.37 -9.22
CA GLN A 397 -7.81 14.88 -10.32
C GLN A 397 -8.92 13.94 -9.86
N SER A 398 -8.76 13.23 -8.74
CA SER A 398 -9.77 12.31 -8.20
C SER A 398 -9.68 12.20 -6.68
N GLU A 399 -10.81 11.90 -6.04
CA GLU A 399 -10.90 11.61 -4.60
C GLU A 399 -10.34 10.23 -4.23
N HIS A 400 -10.09 9.37 -5.23
CA HIS A 400 -9.58 8.02 -5.05
C HIS A 400 -8.35 7.80 -5.92
N ASN A 401 -7.39 7.06 -5.39
CA ASN A 401 -6.23 6.66 -6.15
C ASN A 401 -6.13 5.13 -6.26
N GLN A 402 -6.28 4.43 -5.14
CA GLN A 402 -6.02 2.98 -5.09
C GLN A 402 -7.28 2.17 -4.78
N ASP A 403 -7.44 1.06 -5.51
CA ASP A 403 -8.30 -0.05 -5.15
C ASP A 403 -7.48 -1.09 -4.35
N SER A 404 -8.08 -1.66 -3.29
CA SER A 404 -7.43 -2.66 -2.42
C SER A 404 -8.12 -4.03 -2.44
N ALA A 405 -8.95 -4.32 -3.44
CA ALA A 405 -9.54 -5.64 -3.63
C ALA A 405 -8.47 -6.68 -3.97
N VAL A 406 -7.42 -6.28 -4.69
CA VAL A 406 -6.21 -7.08 -4.92
C VAL A 406 -4.97 -6.25 -4.61
N VAL A 407 -4.03 -6.82 -3.84
CA VAL A 407 -2.78 -6.16 -3.49
C VAL A 407 -1.64 -7.16 -3.52
N ALA A 408 -0.57 -6.89 -4.28
CA ALA A 408 0.61 -7.75 -4.31
C ALA A 408 1.82 -7.09 -3.66
N VAL A 409 2.51 -7.81 -2.78
CA VAL A 409 3.68 -7.30 -2.03
C VAL A 409 4.73 -8.39 -1.81
N ASP A 410 5.98 -8.06 -2.12
CA ASP A 410 7.19 -8.79 -1.72
C ASP A 410 7.73 -8.21 -0.41
N LYS A 411 7.40 -8.86 0.70
CA LYS A 411 7.83 -8.46 2.06
C LYS A 411 9.31 -8.70 2.33
N GLY A 412 9.97 -9.47 1.47
CA GLY A 412 11.41 -9.71 1.56
C GLY A 412 12.24 -8.50 1.13
N ARG A 413 11.64 -7.52 0.45
CA ARG A 413 12.29 -6.24 0.13
C ARG A 413 12.09 -5.26 1.27
N GLU A 414 13.18 -4.64 1.69
CA GLU A 414 13.20 -3.76 2.86
C GLU A 414 12.22 -2.58 2.77
N HIS A 415 12.18 -1.89 1.62
CA HIS A 415 11.28 -0.75 1.42
C HIS A 415 9.81 -1.17 1.46
N ASN A 416 9.49 -2.37 0.98
CA ASN A 416 8.13 -2.91 1.03
C ASN A 416 7.73 -3.36 2.43
N PHE A 417 8.66 -3.96 3.18
CA PHE A 417 8.43 -4.29 4.58
C PHE A 417 8.10 -3.04 5.40
N TYR A 418 8.89 -1.98 5.25
CA TYR A 418 8.64 -0.71 5.95
C TYR A 418 7.37 -0.01 5.49
N GLY A 419 7.12 0.05 4.19
CA GLY A 419 5.88 0.59 3.65
C GLY A 419 4.65 -0.14 4.22
N LEU A 420 4.63 -1.47 4.18
CA LEU A 420 3.52 -2.29 4.68
C LEU A 420 3.37 -2.16 6.20
N LEU A 421 4.48 -2.04 6.93
CA LEU A 421 4.45 -1.83 8.38
C LEU A 421 3.82 -0.48 8.73
N THR A 422 4.13 0.56 7.95
CA THR A 422 3.46 1.86 8.08
C THR A 422 2.00 1.76 7.67
N THR A 423 1.64 1.02 6.62
CA THR A 423 0.23 0.74 6.29
C THR A 423 -0.50 0.09 7.47
N CYS A 424 0.10 -0.87 8.17
CA CYS A 424 -0.46 -1.42 9.40
C CYS A 424 -0.66 -0.34 10.48
N ARG A 425 0.30 0.59 10.64
CA ARG A 425 0.16 1.71 11.59
C ARG A 425 -1.05 2.59 11.29
N LEU A 426 -1.25 2.92 10.03
CA LEU A 426 -2.37 3.77 9.61
C LEU A 426 -3.73 3.10 9.85
N ASN A 427 -3.76 1.78 9.98
CA ASN A 427 -4.98 0.98 10.19
C ASN A 427 -5.19 0.54 11.64
N LEU A 428 -4.39 1.05 12.59
CA LEU A 428 -4.72 0.94 14.00
C LEU A 428 -6.03 1.65 14.31
N LYS A 429 -6.78 1.13 15.29
CA LYS A 429 -8.10 1.65 15.66
C LYS A 429 -8.13 3.17 15.85
N GLU A 430 -7.19 3.74 16.60
CA GLU A 430 -7.22 5.17 16.91
C GLU A 430 -6.99 6.01 15.64
N GLU A 431 -5.96 5.71 14.85
CA GLU A 431 -5.69 6.36 13.56
C GLU A 431 -6.84 6.17 12.58
N ARG A 432 -7.35 4.94 12.46
CA ARG A 432 -8.44 4.53 11.57
C ARG A 432 -9.72 5.30 11.87
N ASP A 433 -10.23 5.17 13.10
CA ASP A 433 -11.56 5.67 13.47
C ASP A 433 -11.55 7.19 13.65
N ARG A 434 -10.44 7.77 14.15
CA ARG A 434 -10.38 9.21 14.43
C ARG A 434 -9.97 10.03 13.23
N VAL A 435 -9.19 9.48 12.30
CA VAL A 435 -8.59 10.25 11.21
C VAL A 435 -8.82 9.61 9.84
N ILE A 436 -8.25 8.42 9.57
CA ILE A 436 -8.20 7.86 8.21
C ILE A 436 -9.60 7.69 7.61
N TYR A 437 -10.54 7.06 8.32
CA TYR A 437 -11.90 6.82 7.80
C TYR A 437 -12.76 8.10 7.72
N LYS A 438 -12.27 9.22 8.28
CA LYS A 438 -12.88 10.54 8.09
C LYS A 438 -12.34 11.29 6.88
N VAL A 439 -11.21 10.83 6.32
CA VAL A 439 -10.55 11.42 5.15
C VAL A 439 -10.75 10.54 3.91
N PHE A 440 -10.71 9.23 4.08
CA PHE A 440 -10.83 8.23 3.01
C PHE A 440 -11.90 7.20 3.35
N LEU A 441 -12.44 6.55 2.31
CA LEU A 441 -13.34 5.42 2.48
C LEU A 441 -12.53 4.13 2.66
N GLY A 442 -12.50 3.62 3.88
CA GLY A 442 -11.83 2.36 4.22
C GLY A 442 -10.31 2.43 4.23
N ASP A 443 -9.66 1.29 4.00
CA ASP A 443 -8.22 1.08 4.10
C ASP A 443 -7.45 1.40 2.80
N LYS A 444 -8.15 1.47 1.65
CA LYS A 444 -7.53 1.38 0.32
C LYS A 444 -6.38 2.35 0.06
N GLU A 445 -6.50 3.61 0.48
CA GLU A 445 -5.47 4.63 0.27
C GLU A 445 -4.28 4.48 1.23
N THR A 446 -4.43 3.71 2.32
CA THR A 446 -3.36 3.51 3.32
C THR A 446 -2.17 2.70 2.78
N PHE A 447 -2.37 1.91 1.71
CA PHE A 447 -1.30 1.14 1.09
C PHE A 447 -0.23 2.04 0.48
N TRP A 448 -0.58 2.91 -0.48
CA TRP A 448 0.40 3.84 -1.02
C TRP A 448 0.83 4.92 0.00
N LEU A 449 -0.08 5.39 0.87
CA LEU A 449 0.27 6.33 1.94
C LEU A 449 1.34 5.77 2.87
N GLY A 450 1.33 4.47 3.15
CA GLY A 450 2.37 3.80 3.95
C GLY A 450 3.76 3.94 3.34
N TRP A 451 3.88 3.79 2.01
CA TRP A 451 5.15 3.96 1.30
C TRP A 451 5.58 5.42 1.25
N GLU A 452 4.65 6.34 1.00
CA GLU A 452 4.94 7.78 0.98
C GLU A 452 5.38 8.30 2.36
N MET A 453 4.67 7.91 3.43
CA MET A 453 4.98 8.29 4.80
C MET A 453 6.35 7.77 5.23
N SER A 454 6.65 6.51 4.90
CA SER A 454 7.88 5.82 5.27
C SER A 454 9.13 6.33 4.55
N GLY A 455 8.96 7.25 3.58
CA GLY A 455 10.06 7.80 2.79
C GLY A 455 10.52 6.88 1.66
N ASN A 456 9.69 5.90 1.27
CA ASN A 456 9.91 5.01 0.12
C ASN A 456 9.14 5.54 -1.11
N ASN A 457 9.11 6.86 -1.27
CA ASN A 457 8.38 7.57 -2.32
C ASN A 457 8.84 7.08 -3.70
N GLY A 458 7.89 6.68 -4.56
CA GLY A 458 8.21 6.11 -5.88
C GLY A 458 8.86 4.72 -5.90
N MET A 459 8.95 4.01 -4.76
CA MET A 459 9.48 2.63 -4.68
C MET A 459 8.39 1.55 -4.70
N TYR A 460 7.18 1.90 -5.12
CA TYR A 460 6.04 1.00 -5.31
C TYR A 460 5.40 1.28 -6.67
N GLY A 461 4.61 0.34 -7.17
CA GLY A 461 4.08 0.42 -8.52
C GLY A 461 2.61 0.06 -8.60
N PHE A 462 1.94 0.72 -9.55
CA PHE A 462 0.56 0.43 -9.93
C PHE A 462 0.51 -0.32 -11.25
N ASN A 463 -0.55 -1.09 -11.44
CA ASN A 463 -0.93 -1.62 -12.73
C ASN A 463 -1.13 -0.47 -13.74
N ARG A 464 -1.02 -0.79 -15.03
CA ARG A 464 -1.06 0.22 -16.09
C ARG A 464 -2.43 0.91 -16.23
N TRP A 465 -3.51 0.23 -15.86
CA TRP A 465 -4.88 0.63 -16.23
C TRP A 465 -5.77 0.84 -15.00
N PRO A 466 -6.51 1.96 -14.92
CA PRO A 466 -7.56 2.12 -13.90
C PRO A 466 -8.63 1.03 -13.95
N SER A 467 -9.21 0.75 -12.78
CA SER A 467 -10.39 -0.11 -12.66
C SER A 467 -11.52 0.37 -13.56
N ALA A 468 -12.19 -0.59 -14.22
CA ALA A 468 -13.35 -0.35 -15.07
C ALA A 468 -14.58 -1.07 -14.51
N GLN A 469 -15.77 -0.54 -14.79
CA GLN A 469 -17.03 -1.18 -14.44
C GLN A 469 -17.59 -1.93 -15.66
N VAL A 470 -17.86 -3.22 -15.51
CA VAL A 470 -18.47 -4.05 -16.57
C VAL A 470 -19.97 -4.14 -16.35
N GLY A 471 -20.69 -3.10 -16.77
CA GLY A 471 -22.14 -3.06 -16.92
C GLY A 471 -22.96 -3.62 -15.74
N TYR A 472 -24.18 -4.05 -16.05
CA TYR A 472 -25.05 -4.80 -15.14
C TYR A 472 -25.43 -6.12 -15.80
N LEU A 473 -25.45 -7.19 -15.01
CA LEU A 473 -25.98 -8.46 -15.49
C LEU A 473 -27.51 -8.42 -15.46
N SER A 474 -28.12 -8.16 -16.61
CA SER A 474 -29.56 -8.36 -16.82
C SER A 474 -29.78 -9.82 -17.22
N ARG A 475 -30.59 -10.54 -16.44
CA ARG A 475 -31.19 -11.80 -16.92
C ARG A 475 -32.26 -11.45 -17.95
N GLY A 476 -32.47 -12.32 -18.94
CA GLY A 476 -33.37 -12.02 -20.08
C GLY A 476 -34.84 -11.72 -19.71
N ASP A 477 -35.24 -11.95 -18.46
CA ASP A 477 -36.54 -11.60 -17.88
C ASP A 477 -36.56 -10.28 -17.10
N GLN A 478 -35.42 -9.60 -16.96
CA GLN A 478 -35.28 -8.35 -16.22
C GLN A 478 -35.19 -7.14 -17.16
N ASP A 479 -35.86 -6.04 -16.82
CA ASP A 479 -35.68 -4.76 -17.50
C ASP A 479 -34.28 -4.21 -17.18
N PRO A 480 -33.38 -4.05 -18.17
CA PRO A 480 -32.04 -3.52 -17.94
C PRO A 480 -32.03 -2.13 -17.26
N VAL A 481 -33.07 -1.32 -17.48
CA VAL A 481 -33.18 0.02 -16.87
C VAL A 481 -33.45 -0.09 -15.37
N GLU A 482 -34.29 -1.04 -14.95
CA GLU A 482 -34.55 -1.25 -13.53
C GLU A 482 -33.33 -1.83 -12.80
N VAL A 483 -32.55 -2.70 -13.46
CA VAL A 483 -31.32 -3.28 -12.90
C VAL A 483 -30.21 -2.23 -12.69
N VAL A 484 -30.15 -1.20 -13.54
CA VAL A 484 -29.15 -0.11 -13.44
C VAL A 484 -29.47 0.88 -12.30
N THR A 485 -30.72 0.94 -11.83
CA THR A 485 -31.21 1.96 -10.88
C THR A 485 -31.37 1.51 -9.44
N GLN A 486 -31.09 0.22 -9.15
CA GLN A 486 -31.02 -0.36 -7.80
C GLN A 486 -29.58 -0.42 -7.32
#